data_AF-A0A4Q3UD00-F1
#
_entry.id   AF-A0A4Q3UD00-F1
#
_cell.length_a   1.000
_cell.length_b   1.000
_cell.length_c   1.000
_cell.angle_alpha   90.00
_cell.angle_beta   90.00
_cell.angle_gamma   90.00
#
_symmetry.space_group_name_H-M   'P 1'
#
loop_
_entity.id
_entity.type
_entity.pdbx_description
1 polymer ?
#
loop_
_entity_poly.entity_id
_entity_poly.type
_entity_poly.pdbx_seq_one_letter_code
_entity_poly.pdbx_strand_id
1 'polypeptide(L)'
;MTRSEALYNEAVGLMPGGVNSPVRAFRAVGGTPLYFQKGEGAILTDADGQEYIDYVSSWGAVILGHAHPAVTEAVAEAAAKGTSYGAPHEGEITLAREVIQRKGIDRVRFVNSGTEASLAAVRLARAATGRTKLLKFEGNYHGAIDPLLAKAGSGVATFGLPDSAGVPADAAKGTLTARYNDAEDVRRLLEANPSEVAAILLEPVAGNMGLVPPVPGFLESLRSLCDAHGTLLVVDEVMTGFRVAAGGATARYSLKPDLVIMGKVIGGGLPVGAYGGRKDLMEMVAPLGPVYQAGTLSGNPLAMAAGHAVVSRLTPDVYDRLEAA
;
A
#
# COMPACT_ATOMS: atom_id res chain seq x y z
N MET A 1 -29.71 13.85 -19.20
CA MET A 1 -29.06 12.80 -18.40
C MET A 1 -27.84 12.36 -19.17
N THR A 2 -26.65 12.52 -18.60
CA THR A 2 -25.41 12.05 -19.22
C THR A 2 -25.36 10.52 -19.20
N ARG A 3 -24.49 9.90 -20.00
CA ARG A 3 -24.25 8.45 -19.97
C ARG A 3 -23.72 8.05 -18.59
N SER A 4 -22.82 8.84 -18.00
CA SER A 4 -22.31 8.61 -16.65
C SER A 4 -23.42 8.63 -15.59
N GLU A 5 -24.37 9.56 -15.67
CA GLU A 5 -25.56 9.57 -14.78
C GLU A 5 -26.44 8.34 -14.96
N ALA A 6 -26.70 7.93 -16.19
CA ALA A 6 -27.50 6.73 -16.45
C ALA A 6 -26.83 5.47 -15.86
N LEU A 7 -25.52 5.32 -16.04
CA LEU A 7 -24.74 4.19 -15.50
C LEU A 7 -24.69 4.21 -13.96
N TYR A 8 -24.52 5.38 -13.35
CA TYR A 8 -24.51 5.49 -11.89
C TYR A 8 -25.88 5.14 -11.29
N ASN A 9 -26.97 5.63 -11.89
CA ASN A 9 -28.33 5.30 -11.46
C ASN A 9 -28.62 3.80 -11.51
N GLU A 10 -28.17 3.12 -12.58
CA GLU A 10 -28.25 1.66 -12.68
C GLU A 10 -27.39 0.99 -11.60
N ALA A 11 -26.13 1.43 -11.43
CA ALA A 11 -25.18 0.85 -10.50
C ALA A 11 -25.63 0.94 -9.03
N VAL A 12 -26.34 1.99 -8.63
CA VAL A 12 -26.88 2.14 -7.26
C VAL A 12 -27.86 1.01 -6.91
N GLY A 13 -28.58 0.46 -7.89
CA GLY A 13 -29.43 -0.72 -7.70
C GLY A 13 -28.68 -2.05 -7.61
N LEU A 14 -27.39 -2.07 -7.96
CA LEU A 14 -26.56 -3.28 -8.09
C LEU A 14 -25.46 -3.38 -7.03
N MET A 15 -24.87 -2.26 -6.64
CA MET A 15 -23.70 -2.19 -5.74
C MET A 15 -23.95 -1.18 -4.61
N PRO A 16 -23.41 -1.40 -3.40
CA PRO A 16 -23.52 -0.43 -2.30
C PRO A 16 -23.01 0.95 -2.71
N GLY A 17 -23.92 1.93 -2.77
CA GLY A 17 -23.59 3.28 -3.22
C GLY A 17 -23.15 3.38 -4.68
N GLY A 18 -23.44 2.36 -5.51
CA GLY A 18 -23.08 2.32 -6.93
C GLY A 18 -21.61 2.10 -7.24
N VAL A 19 -20.78 1.73 -6.25
CA VAL A 19 -19.31 1.68 -6.42
C VAL A 19 -18.65 0.50 -5.68
N ASN A 20 -17.48 0.09 -6.16
CA ASN A 20 -16.63 -0.92 -5.51
C ASN A 20 -15.57 -0.34 -4.56
N SER A 21 -15.52 0.99 -4.38
CA SER A 21 -14.66 1.67 -3.41
C SER A 21 -15.29 3.02 -3.03
N PRO A 22 -15.43 3.35 -1.73
CA PRO A 22 -16.24 4.49 -1.28
C PRO A 22 -15.87 5.83 -1.91
N VAL A 23 -14.58 6.11 -2.11
CA VAL A 23 -14.09 7.38 -2.67
C VAL A 23 -14.60 7.64 -4.09
N ARG A 24 -14.92 6.57 -4.83
CA ARG A 24 -15.42 6.68 -6.21
C ARG A 24 -16.85 7.22 -6.29
N ALA A 25 -17.60 7.25 -5.19
CA ALA A 25 -18.96 7.77 -5.15
C ALA A 25 -19.04 9.31 -5.10
N PHE A 26 -17.89 10.01 -5.12
CA PHE A 26 -17.79 11.47 -5.15
C PHE A 26 -18.49 12.20 -3.99
N ARG A 27 -18.83 11.49 -2.90
CA ARG A 27 -19.56 12.06 -1.75
C ARG A 27 -18.90 13.29 -1.13
N ALA A 28 -17.56 13.36 -1.17
CA ALA A 28 -16.80 14.48 -0.61
C ALA A 28 -16.78 15.72 -1.51
N VAL A 29 -17.03 15.58 -2.82
CA VAL A 29 -16.95 16.67 -3.81
C VAL A 29 -18.31 17.01 -4.44
N GLY A 30 -19.33 16.19 -4.18
CA GLY A 30 -20.64 16.31 -4.79
C GLY A 30 -20.67 15.84 -6.25
N GLY A 31 -21.84 15.96 -6.87
CA GLY A 31 -22.04 15.56 -8.27
C GLY A 31 -22.18 14.05 -8.48
N THR A 32 -22.11 13.67 -9.75
CA THR A 32 -22.23 12.28 -10.23
C THR A 32 -20.85 11.72 -10.53
N PRO A 33 -20.51 10.49 -10.10
CA PRO A 33 -19.27 9.83 -10.50
C PRO A 33 -19.13 9.71 -12.02
N LEU A 34 -17.93 9.99 -12.54
CA LEU A 34 -17.60 9.79 -13.94
C LEU A 34 -17.32 8.31 -14.22
N TYR A 35 -17.86 7.81 -15.33
CA TYR A 35 -17.57 6.46 -15.82
C TYR A 35 -16.55 6.55 -16.96
N PHE A 36 -15.38 5.93 -16.79
CA PHE A 36 -14.33 5.94 -17.81
C PHE A 36 -14.40 4.74 -18.74
N GLN A 37 -14.13 4.95 -20.02
CA GLN A 37 -14.12 3.90 -21.05
C GLN A 37 -12.74 3.70 -21.70
N LYS A 38 -11.87 4.72 -21.66
CA LYS A 38 -10.54 4.66 -22.25
C LYS A 38 -9.56 5.47 -21.40
N GLY A 39 -8.32 4.98 -21.32
CA GLY A 39 -7.18 5.76 -20.84
C GLY A 39 -6.00 5.56 -21.78
N GLU A 40 -5.28 6.64 -22.08
CA GLU A 40 -4.08 6.63 -22.93
C GLU A 40 -3.11 7.72 -22.45
N GLY A 41 -1.89 7.33 -22.06
CA GLY A 41 -0.91 8.25 -21.51
C GLY A 41 -1.46 8.98 -20.28
N ALA A 42 -1.53 10.30 -20.33
CA ALA A 42 -2.05 11.13 -19.25
C ALA A 42 -3.56 11.43 -19.36
N ILE A 43 -4.26 10.87 -20.36
CA ILE A 43 -5.65 11.22 -20.66
C ILE A 43 -6.59 10.07 -20.29
N LEU A 44 -7.70 10.41 -19.64
CA LEU A 44 -8.87 9.55 -19.49
C LEU A 44 -10.04 10.10 -20.32
N THR A 45 -10.76 9.22 -20.99
CA THR A 45 -12.00 9.54 -21.72
C THR A 45 -13.18 8.91 -20.99
N ASP A 46 -14.16 9.72 -20.60
CA ASP A 46 -15.38 9.24 -19.96
C ASP A 46 -16.39 8.66 -20.96
N ALA A 47 -17.48 8.10 -20.44
CA ALA A 47 -18.55 7.45 -21.19
C ALA A 47 -19.39 8.45 -22.02
N ASP A 48 -19.21 9.75 -21.79
CA ASP A 48 -19.81 10.85 -22.54
C ASP A 48 -18.85 11.37 -23.63
N GLY A 49 -17.63 10.83 -23.70
CA GLY A 49 -16.60 11.21 -24.67
C GLY A 49 -15.74 12.40 -24.25
N GLN A 50 -15.90 12.90 -23.01
CA GLN A 50 -15.09 14.00 -22.50
C GLN A 50 -13.71 13.48 -22.09
N GLU A 51 -12.68 14.24 -22.46
CA GLU A 51 -11.28 13.96 -22.10
C GLU A 51 -10.84 14.77 -20.88
N TYR A 52 -10.02 14.15 -20.04
CA TYR A 52 -9.48 14.71 -18.80
C TYR A 52 -8.00 14.41 -18.70
N ILE A 53 -7.20 15.40 -18.30
CA ILE A 53 -5.84 15.16 -17.82
C ILE A 53 -5.93 14.51 -16.44
N ASP A 54 -5.40 13.29 -16.31
CA ASP A 54 -5.56 12.45 -15.13
C ASP A 54 -4.41 12.56 -14.13
N TYR A 55 -4.66 13.29 -13.04
CA TYR A 55 -3.77 13.35 -11.87
C TYR A 55 -4.08 12.29 -10.79
N VAL A 56 -5.14 11.49 -10.96
CA VAL A 56 -5.46 10.36 -10.07
C VAL A 56 -4.59 9.15 -10.44
N SER A 57 -4.37 8.88 -11.73
CA SER A 57 -3.49 7.83 -12.24
C SER A 57 -3.76 6.47 -11.60
N SER A 58 -5.05 6.10 -11.50
CA SER A 58 -5.54 4.94 -10.75
C SER A 58 -5.00 4.89 -9.31
N TRP A 59 -5.14 6.02 -8.61
CA TRP A 59 -4.67 6.24 -7.24
C TRP A 59 -3.17 6.01 -7.07
N GLY A 60 -2.38 6.19 -8.14
CA GLY A 60 -0.92 6.08 -8.15
C GLY A 60 -0.36 4.82 -8.81
N ALA A 61 -1.20 3.84 -9.17
CA ALA A 61 -0.75 2.57 -9.77
C ALA A 61 -0.17 2.72 -11.19
N VAL A 62 -0.59 3.74 -11.93
CA VAL A 62 -0.27 3.91 -13.35
C VAL A 62 0.78 5.02 -13.52
N ILE A 63 2.01 4.74 -13.09
CA ILE A 63 3.09 5.75 -13.09
C ILE A 63 3.63 6.09 -14.49
N LEU A 64 3.57 5.14 -15.44
CA LEU A 64 4.02 5.35 -16.83
C LEU A 64 2.91 5.90 -17.75
N GLY A 65 1.74 6.25 -17.19
CA GLY A 65 0.56 6.60 -17.97
C GLY A 65 -0.26 5.37 -18.41
N HIS A 66 -1.53 5.63 -18.74
CA HIS A 66 -2.51 4.61 -19.09
C HIS A 66 -2.16 3.92 -20.41
N ALA A 67 -2.47 2.62 -20.48
CA ALA A 67 -2.25 1.79 -21.67
C ALA A 67 -0.83 1.87 -22.26
N HIS A 68 0.19 2.06 -21.43
CA HIS A 68 1.58 2.11 -21.88
C HIS A 68 1.92 0.86 -22.70
N PRO A 69 2.40 0.96 -23.96
CA PRO A 69 2.52 -0.17 -24.89
C PRO A 69 3.27 -1.37 -24.32
N ALA A 70 4.39 -1.12 -23.64
CA ALA A 70 5.17 -2.21 -23.05
C ALA A 70 4.46 -2.96 -21.91
N VAL A 71 3.51 -2.32 -21.23
CA VAL A 71 2.73 -2.96 -20.16
C VAL A 71 1.59 -3.77 -20.77
N THR A 72 0.87 -3.19 -21.73
CA THR A 72 -0.25 -3.87 -22.40
C THR A 72 0.21 -5.07 -23.23
N GLU A 73 1.35 -4.96 -23.93
CA GLU A 73 1.99 -6.06 -24.64
C GLU A 73 2.40 -7.19 -23.69
N ALA A 74 3.09 -6.88 -22.59
CA ALA A 74 3.50 -7.88 -21.60
C ALA A 74 2.30 -8.63 -20.98
N VAL A 75 1.20 -7.91 -20.71
CA VAL A 75 -0.05 -8.53 -20.20
C VAL A 75 -0.68 -9.41 -21.27
N ALA A 76 -0.75 -8.96 -22.53
CA ALA A 76 -1.32 -9.73 -23.63
C ALA A 76 -0.54 -11.03 -23.89
N GLU A 77 0.79 -10.96 -23.90
CA GLU A 77 1.66 -12.13 -24.04
C GLU A 77 1.51 -13.13 -22.90
N ALA A 78 1.42 -12.64 -21.65
CA ALA A 78 1.17 -13.49 -20.49
C ALA A 78 -0.21 -14.14 -20.57
N ALA A 79 -1.24 -13.38 -20.94
CA ALA A 79 -2.61 -13.89 -21.07
C ALA A 79 -2.74 -14.99 -22.13
N ALA A 80 -2.00 -14.89 -23.24
CA ALA A 80 -1.97 -15.92 -24.28
C ALA A 80 -1.42 -17.27 -23.78
N LYS A 81 -0.66 -17.28 -22.68
CA LYS A 81 -0.09 -18.51 -22.06
C LYS A 81 -0.93 -19.02 -20.88
N GLY A 82 -1.86 -18.21 -20.38
CA GLY A 82 -2.71 -18.52 -19.23
C GLY A 82 -2.63 -17.42 -18.17
N THR A 83 -3.78 -17.10 -17.57
CA THR A 83 -3.90 -15.97 -16.64
C THR A 83 -3.58 -16.33 -15.19
N SER A 84 -3.62 -17.60 -14.84
CA SER A 84 -3.28 -18.14 -13.53
C SER A 84 -2.95 -19.63 -13.63
N TYR A 85 -1.95 -20.08 -12.87
CA TYR A 85 -1.53 -21.49 -12.86
C TYR A 85 -1.78 -22.19 -11.51
N GLY A 86 -1.94 -21.43 -10.42
CA GLY A 86 -1.95 -21.99 -9.06
C GLY A 86 -0.63 -22.68 -8.67
N ALA A 87 0.44 -22.43 -9.42
CA ALA A 87 1.77 -23.01 -9.27
C ALA A 87 2.85 -21.98 -9.64
N PRO A 88 4.09 -22.16 -9.17
CA PRO A 88 5.16 -21.20 -9.44
C PRO A 88 5.50 -21.01 -10.92
N HIS A 89 5.93 -19.81 -11.30
CA HIS A 89 6.45 -19.50 -12.64
C HIS A 89 7.59 -18.47 -12.62
N GLU A 90 8.35 -18.37 -13.72
CA GLU A 90 9.58 -17.55 -13.78
C GLU A 90 9.34 -16.04 -13.53
N GLY A 91 8.17 -15.52 -13.87
CA GLY A 91 7.82 -14.11 -13.70
C GLY A 91 7.81 -13.66 -12.24
N GLU A 92 7.46 -14.55 -11.31
CA GLU A 92 7.56 -14.27 -9.87
C GLU A 92 9.00 -14.01 -9.45
N ILE A 93 9.95 -14.81 -9.96
CA ILE A 93 11.38 -14.68 -9.66
C ILE A 93 11.92 -13.38 -10.25
N THR A 94 11.55 -13.07 -11.50
CA THR A 94 12.00 -11.87 -12.21
C THR A 94 11.57 -10.61 -11.47
N LEU A 95 10.28 -10.47 -11.11
CA LEU A 95 9.82 -9.30 -10.38
C LEU A 95 10.36 -9.26 -8.94
N ALA A 96 10.49 -10.41 -8.27
CA ALA A 96 11.07 -10.47 -6.93
C ALA A 96 12.50 -9.92 -6.89
N ARG A 97 13.36 -10.29 -7.86
CA ARG A 97 14.74 -9.80 -7.94
C ARG A 97 14.80 -8.28 -8.08
N GLU A 98 14.01 -7.73 -8.99
CA GLU A 98 13.92 -6.28 -9.19
C GLU A 98 13.44 -5.56 -7.93
N VAL A 99 12.37 -6.04 -7.30
CA VAL A 99 11.83 -5.43 -6.07
C VAL A 99 12.85 -5.48 -4.93
N ILE A 100 13.50 -6.62 -4.70
CA ILE A 100 14.53 -6.81 -3.68
C ILE A 100 15.68 -5.82 -3.91
N GLN A 101 16.22 -5.78 -5.13
CA GLN A 101 17.34 -4.90 -5.47
C GLN A 101 16.98 -3.42 -5.28
N ARG A 102 15.82 -3.00 -5.80
CA ARG A 102 15.39 -1.59 -5.79
C ARG A 102 15.01 -1.10 -4.39
N LYS A 103 14.44 -1.97 -3.57
CA LYS A 103 14.02 -1.63 -2.20
C LYS A 103 15.11 -1.84 -1.16
N GLY A 104 16.19 -2.55 -1.49
CA GLY A 104 17.26 -2.88 -0.53
C GLY A 104 16.77 -3.77 0.61
N ILE A 105 15.90 -4.72 0.30
CA ILE A 105 15.34 -5.71 1.25
C ILE A 105 15.88 -7.10 0.94
N ASP A 106 15.84 -8.03 1.89
CA ASP A 106 16.41 -9.37 1.69
C ASP A 106 15.46 -10.34 1.00
N ARG A 107 14.17 -10.30 1.35
CA ARG A 107 13.13 -11.18 0.81
C ARG A 107 11.80 -10.45 0.65
N VAL A 108 10.97 -10.95 -0.27
CA VAL A 108 9.64 -10.41 -0.58
C VAL A 108 8.63 -11.55 -0.76
N ARG A 109 7.37 -11.27 -0.41
CA ARG A 109 6.19 -12.11 -0.70
C ARG A 109 5.16 -11.26 -1.43
N PHE A 110 4.70 -11.73 -2.59
CA PHE A 110 3.58 -11.12 -3.31
C PHE A 110 2.24 -11.58 -2.76
N VAL A 111 1.27 -10.67 -2.82
CA VAL A 111 -0.14 -10.81 -2.43
C VAL A 111 -1.00 -9.99 -3.39
N ASN A 112 -2.31 -9.90 -3.18
CA ASN A 112 -3.24 -9.35 -4.18
C ASN A 112 -3.60 -7.87 -3.93
N SER A 113 -3.25 -7.33 -2.76
CA SER A 113 -3.51 -5.93 -2.41
C SER A 113 -2.58 -5.40 -1.32
N GLY A 114 -2.53 -4.07 -1.18
CA GLY A 114 -1.89 -3.43 -0.04
C GLY A 114 -2.50 -3.85 1.30
N THR A 115 -3.82 -4.05 1.36
CA THR A 115 -4.52 -4.54 2.57
C THR A 115 -4.02 -5.93 3.00
N GLU A 116 -3.87 -6.86 2.05
CA GLU A 116 -3.31 -8.19 2.35
C GLU A 116 -1.85 -8.11 2.81
N ALA A 117 -1.07 -7.20 2.22
CA ALA A 117 0.32 -6.99 2.60
C ALA A 117 0.43 -6.42 4.02
N SER A 118 -0.42 -5.45 4.37
CA SER A 118 -0.52 -4.92 5.74
C SER A 118 -0.95 -5.98 6.74
N LEU A 119 -1.95 -6.80 6.40
CA LEU A 119 -2.38 -7.92 7.25
C LEU A 119 -1.21 -8.86 7.56
N ALA A 120 -0.46 -9.23 6.53
CA ALA A 120 0.67 -10.15 6.65
C ALA A 120 1.84 -9.54 7.44
N ALA A 121 2.18 -8.28 7.18
CA ALA A 121 3.23 -7.55 7.90
C ALA A 121 2.89 -7.39 9.40
N VAL A 122 1.65 -7.04 9.73
CA VAL A 122 1.17 -6.95 11.13
C VAL A 122 1.26 -8.30 11.83
N ARG A 123 0.80 -9.38 11.17
CA ARG A 123 0.86 -10.73 11.73
C ARG A 123 2.30 -11.17 11.96
N LEU A 124 3.17 -10.91 10.99
CA LEU A 124 4.59 -11.23 11.07
C LEU A 124 5.27 -10.46 12.21
N ALA A 125 5.01 -9.15 12.32
CA ALA A 125 5.60 -8.33 13.38
C ALA A 125 5.22 -8.84 14.77
N ARG A 126 3.94 -9.13 14.99
CA ARG A 126 3.46 -9.69 16.27
C ARG A 126 4.11 -11.03 16.59
N ALA A 127 4.24 -11.91 15.59
CA ALA A 127 4.86 -13.21 15.78
C ALA A 127 6.37 -13.10 16.08
N ALA A 128 7.07 -12.21 15.40
CA ALA A 128 8.51 -11.99 15.58
C ALA A 128 8.84 -11.41 16.96
N THR A 129 8.01 -10.49 17.46
CA THR A 129 8.28 -9.86 18.76
C THR A 129 7.61 -10.57 19.94
N GLY A 130 6.60 -11.42 19.69
CA GLY A 130 5.74 -11.98 20.74
C GLY A 130 4.83 -10.94 21.41
N ARG A 131 4.63 -9.78 20.76
CA ARG A 131 3.90 -8.63 21.32
C ARG A 131 2.59 -8.40 20.57
N THR A 132 1.62 -7.75 21.21
CA THR A 132 0.27 -7.64 20.66
C THR A 132 -0.08 -6.24 20.16
N LYS A 133 0.45 -5.18 20.77
CA LYS A 133 0.09 -3.82 20.42
C LYS A 133 0.75 -3.37 19.12
N LEU A 134 0.07 -2.47 18.41
CA LEU A 134 0.56 -1.78 17.23
C LEU A 134 0.49 -0.29 17.49
N LEU A 135 1.35 0.49 16.84
CA LEU A 135 1.24 1.94 16.80
C LEU A 135 1.12 2.38 15.35
N LYS A 136 0.10 3.19 15.05
CA LYS A 136 -0.08 3.85 13.75
C LYS A 136 -0.19 5.35 13.94
N PHE A 137 -0.22 6.10 12.84
CA PHE A 137 -0.42 7.54 12.87
C PHE A 137 -1.84 7.93 12.44
N GLU A 138 -2.40 8.95 13.07
CA GLU A 138 -3.64 9.59 12.61
C GLU A 138 -3.48 10.07 11.16
N GLY A 139 -4.54 9.93 10.37
CA GLY A 139 -4.55 10.28 8.93
C GLY A 139 -3.89 9.25 8.00
N ASN A 140 -2.99 8.39 8.50
CA ASN A 140 -2.44 7.29 7.70
C ASN A 140 -3.45 6.14 7.53
N TYR A 141 -3.46 5.55 6.32
CA TYR A 141 -4.32 4.42 5.96
C TYR A 141 -3.49 3.25 5.41
N HIS A 142 -3.68 2.07 6.02
CA HIS A 142 -2.90 0.87 5.76
C HIS A 142 -3.78 -0.30 5.28
N GLY A 143 -4.92 0.00 4.66
CA GLY A 143 -5.93 -1.00 4.30
C GLY A 143 -6.96 -1.24 5.42
N ALA A 144 -8.08 -1.86 5.04
CA ALA A 144 -9.20 -2.12 5.92
C ALA A 144 -9.07 -3.46 6.64
N ILE A 145 -8.08 -3.58 7.54
CA ILE A 145 -7.96 -4.71 8.46
C ILE A 145 -8.41 -4.31 9.85
N ASP A 146 -9.11 -5.20 10.56
CA ASP A 146 -9.74 -4.90 11.85
C ASP A 146 -8.82 -4.20 12.85
N PRO A 147 -7.55 -4.61 13.06
CA PRO A 147 -6.70 -3.92 14.01
C PRO A 147 -6.35 -2.48 13.62
N LEU A 148 -6.35 -2.14 12.33
CA LEU A 148 -5.95 -0.81 11.86
C LEU A 148 -7.15 0.12 11.64
N LEU A 149 -8.38 -0.39 11.71
CA LEU A 149 -9.63 0.38 11.80
C LEU A 149 -9.91 0.82 13.23
N ALA A 150 -8.89 1.37 13.89
CA ALA A 150 -8.97 1.94 15.23
C ALA A 150 -9.03 3.47 15.14
N LYS A 151 -9.90 4.07 15.96
CA LYS A 151 -10.23 5.49 15.92
C LYS A 151 -9.07 6.37 16.43
N ALA A 152 -8.86 7.50 15.76
CA ALA A 152 -7.97 8.56 16.23
C ALA A 152 -8.73 9.61 17.06
N GLY A 153 -8.05 10.25 18.02
CA GLY A 153 -8.61 11.41 18.75
C GLY A 153 -8.06 11.58 20.18
N SER A 154 -7.95 12.83 20.63
CA SER A 154 -7.20 13.24 21.84
C SER A 154 -7.73 12.69 23.19
N GLY A 155 -8.88 12.00 23.21
CA GLY A 155 -9.41 11.28 24.38
C GLY A 155 -9.63 9.78 24.18
N VAL A 156 -9.42 9.26 22.96
CA VAL A 156 -9.68 7.85 22.58
C VAL A 156 -8.44 7.12 22.04
N ALA A 157 -7.36 7.86 21.75
CA ALA A 157 -6.10 7.33 21.19
C ALA A 157 -5.46 6.22 22.04
N THR A 158 -5.74 6.18 23.35
CA THR A 158 -5.25 5.16 24.29
C THR A 158 -6.20 3.98 24.49
N PHE A 159 -7.45 4.07 24.04
CA PHE A 159 -8.48 3.05 24.28
C PHE A 159 -8.70 2.10 23.09
N GLY A 160 -8.11 2.38 21.93
CA GLY A 160 -8.19 1.49 20.75
C GLY A 160 -9.63 1.19 20.34
N LEU A 161 -10.51 2.19 20.34
CA LEU A 161 -11.91 2.01 19.97
C LEU A 161 -12.04 1.77 18.46
N PRO A 162 -12.98 0.92 18.01
CA PRO A 162 -13.19 0.69 16.58
C PRO A 162 -13.71 1.96 15.88
N ASP A 163 -13.23 2.20 14.66
CA ASP A 163 -13.65 3.30 13.79
C ASP A 163 -14.66 2.86 12.72
N SER A 164 -15.00 1.57 12.69
CA SER A 164 -15.96 0.99 11.76
C SER A 164 -16.89 0.01 12.47
N ALA A 165 -18.17 0.03 12.09
CA ALA A 165 -19.13 -0.96 12.57
C ALA A 165 -18.72 -2.37 12.09
N GLY A 166 -18.87 -3.36 12.96
CA GLY A 166 -18.49 -4.75 12.69
C GLY A 166 -17.06 -5.11 13.10
N VAL A 167 -16.20 -4.14 13.43
CA VAL A 167 -14.90 -4.39 14.04
C VAL A 167 -15.08 -4.68 15.53
N PRO A 168 -14.72 -5.88 16.04
CA PRO A 168 -14.80 -6.17 17.46
C PRO A 168 -13.88 -5.23 18.26
N ALA A 169 -14.33 -4.76 19.41
CA ALA A 169 -13.52 -3.88 20.27
C ALA A 169 -12.15 -4.49 20.59
N ASP A 170 -12.10 -5.81 20.84
CA ASP A 170 -10.86 -6.52 21.13
C ASP A 170 -9.87 -6.53 19.95
N ALA A 171 -10.35 -6.45 18.71
CA ALA A 171 -9.48 -6.38 17.53
C ALA A 171 -8.75 -5.03 17.44
N ALA A 172 -9.42 -3.94 17.81
CA ALA A 172 -8.90 -2.57 17.76
C ALA A 172 -8.17 -2.14 19.05
N LYS A 173 -8.48 -2.76 20.20
CA LYS A 173 -7.94 -2.44 21.53
C LYS A 173 -6.41 -2.38 21.60
N GLY A 174 -5.74 -3.20 20.80
CA GLY A 174 -4.28 -3.26 20.73
C GLY A 174 -3.63 -2.16 19.89
N THR A 175 -4.38 -1.25 19.28
CA THR A 175 -3.84 -0.28 18.33
C THR A 175 -3.80 1.12 18.93
N LEU A 176 -2.58 1.59 19.16
CA LEU A 176 -2.27 2.94 19.60
C LEU A 176 -2.23 3.88 18.37
N THR A 177 -2.70 5.10 18.54
CA THR A 177 -2.64 6.12 17.50
C THR A 177 -1.83 7.32 17.96
N ALA A 178 -0.74 7.61 17.25
CA ALA A 178 0.10 8.79 17.46
C ALA A 178 -0.22 9.89 16.43
N ARG A 179 0.22 11.11 16.72
CA ARG A 179 0.18 12.21 15.73
C ARG A 179 1.33 12.10 14.74
N TYR A 180 1.04 12.18 13.44
CA TYR A 180 2.08 12.21 12.40
C TYR A 180 2.98 13.44 12.59
N ASN A 181 4.28 13.32 12.32
CA ASN A 181 5.29 14.35 12.58
C ASN A 181 5.52 14.74 14.07
N ASP A 182 5.03 13.94 15.02
CA ASP A 182 5.24 14.16 16.47
C ASP A 182 5.98 12.98 17.11
N ALA A 183 7.31 13.00 17.08
CA ALA A 183 8.15 11.94 17.66
C ALA A 183 8.07 11.87 19.19
N GLU A 184 7.76 12.99 19.87
CA GLU A 184 7.54 13.03 21.32
C GLU A 184 6.30 12.21 21.69
N ASP A 185 5.22 12.36 20.92
CA ASP A 185 4.00 11.58 21.13
C ASP A 185 4.23 10.07 21.00
N VAL A 186 5.01 9.67 19.99
CA VAL A 186 5.42 8.26 19.81
C VAL A 186 6.22 7.75 21.00
N ARG A 187 7.20 8.54 21.48
CA ARG A 187 8.00 8.14 22.64
C ARG A 187 7.13 7.96 23.88
N ARG A 188 6.24 8.90 24.20
CA ARG A 188 5.32 8.77 25.34
C ARG A 188 4.46 7.51 25.25
N LEU A 189 3.96 7.18 24.04
CA LEU A 189 3.18 5.97 23.81
C LEU A 189 4.02 4.70 24.03
N LEU A 190 5.27 4.66 23.58
CA LEU A 190 6.17 3.52 23.80
C LEU A 190 6.55 3.36 25.28
N GLU A 191 6.85 4.47 25.97
CA GLU A 191 7.17 4.49 27.40
C GLU A 191 5.98 4.05 28.28
N ALA A 192 4.75 4.42 27.89
CA ALA A 192 3.53 3.98 28.57
C ALA A 192 3.16 2.52 28.27
N ASN A 193 3.79 1.88 27.28
CA ASN A 193 3.49 0.51 26.84
C ASN A 193 4.78 -0.32 26.69
N PRO A 194 5.60 -0.41 27.76
CA PRO A 194 6.93 -0.98 27.68
C PRO A 194 6.87 -2.45 27.24
N SER A 195 7.60 -2.79 26.18
CA SER A 195 7.67 -4.15 25.62
C SER A 195 6.34 -4.73 25.12
N GLU A 196 5.30 -3.91 24.93
CA GLU A 196 4.00 -4.38 24.43
C GLU A 196 3.75 -4.07 22.94
N VAL A 197 4.51 -3.13 22.36
CA VAL A 197 4.33 -2.70 20.96
C VAL A 197 5.20 -3.53 20.03
N ALA A 198 4.56 -4.30 19.16
CA ALA A 198 5.19 -5.13 18.14
C ALA A 198 5.77 -4.31 17.00
N ALA A 199 4.99 -3.33 16.49
CA ALA A 199 5.39 -2.52 15.35
C ALA A 199 4.84 -1.10 15.40
N ILE A 200 5.62 -0.17 14.83
CA ILE A 200 5.17 1.14 14.36
C ILE A 200 4.92 1.04 12.85
N LEU A 201 3.70 1.36 12.41
CA LEU A 201 3.30 1.42 11.01
C LEU A 201 3.18 2.88 10.56
N LEU A 202 3.84 3.25 9.46
CA LEU A 202 3.70 4.59 8.88
C LEU A 202 3.69 4.63 7.35
N GLU A 203 2.99 5.62 6.79
CA GLU A 203 3.29 6.14 5.45
C GLU A 203 4.47 7.12 5.58
N PRO A 204 5.62 6.89 4.90
CA PRO A 204 6.82 7.72 5.07
C PRO A 204 6.65 9.13 4.48
N VAL A 205 5.74 9.29 3.53
CA VAL A 205 5.10 10.54 3.15
C VAL A 205 3.62 10.23 3.18
N ALA A 206 2.85 10.88 4.05
CA ALA A 206 1.42 10.60 4.14
C ALA A 206 0.71 11.08 2.88
N GLY A 207 -0.14 10.23 2.31
CA GLY A 207 -0.95 10.55 1.13
C GLY A 207 -2.46 10.47 1.37
N ASN A 208 -2.89 9.70 2.37
CA ASN A 208 -4.32 9.49 2.65
C ASN A 208 -4.98 10.62 3.47
N MET A 209 -4.18 11.54 4.02
CA MET A 209 -4.64 12.79 4.63
C MET A 209 -4.24 14.02 3.79
N GLY A 210 -4.12 13.84 2.48
CA GLY A 210 -3.43 14.77 1.59
C GLY A 210 -1.92 14.52 1.59
N LEU A 211 -1.17 15.31 0.82
CA LEU A 211 0.28 15.22 0.71
C LEU A 211 0.95 15.90 1.91
N VAL A 212 1.40 15.11 2.88
CA VAL A 212 2.10 15.62 4.08
C VAL A 212 3.46 14.94 4.20
N PRO A 213 4.55 15.62 3.79
CA PRO A 213 5.91 15.14 3.97
C PRO A 213 6.32 15.02 5.45
N PRO A 214 7.31 14.16 5.77
CA PRO A 214 7.87 14.09 7.10
C PRO A 214 8.66 15.37 7.42
N VAL A 215 8.53 15.88 8.65
CA VAL A 215 9.40 16.97 9.11
C VAL A 215 10.82 16.45 9.35
N PRO A 216 11.87 17.29 9.19
CA PRO A 216 13.25 16.88 9.43
C PRO A 216 13.44 16.23 10.81
N GLY A 217 14.12 15.09 10.86
CA GLY A 217 14.39 14.36 12.10
C GLY A 217 13.27 13.43 12.56
N PHE A 218 12.06 13.49 11.98
CA PHE A 218 10.95 12.64 12.40
C PHE A 218 11.23 11.16 12.10
N LEU A 219 11.59 10.82 10.88
CA LEU A 219 11.82 9.43 10.46
C LEU A 219 13.03 8.81 11.16
N GLU A 220 14.08 9.59 11.37
CA GLU A 220 15.28 9.23 12.12
C GLU A 220 14.96 8.95 13.59
N SER A 221 14.09 9.78 14.18
CA SER A 221 13.59 9.58 15.53
C SER A 221 12.76 8.29 15.65
N LEU A 222 11.87 8.01 14.69
CA LEU A 222 11.10 6.77 14.69
C LEU A 222 11.98 5.53 14.63
N ARG A 223 13.00 5.53 13.76
CA ARG A 223 13.97 4.42 13.69
C ARG A 223 14.68 4.22 15.02
N SER A 224 15.16 5.31 15.62
CA SER A 224 15.87 5.28 16.91
C SER A 224 14.98 4.77 18.05
N LEU A 225 13.71 5.18 18.07
CA LEU A 225 12.72 4.71 19.04
C LEU A 225 12.39 3.22 18.85
N CYS A 226 12.24 2.76 17.62
CA CYS A 226 12.07 1.34 17.33
C CYS A 226 13.24 0.50 17.87
N ASP A 227 14.47 0.95 17.64
CA ASP A 227 15.69 0.26 18.11
C ASP A 227 15.77 0.22 19.64
N ALA A 228 15.49 1.36 20.30
CA ALA A 228 15.53 1.48 21.75
C ALA A 228 14.49 0.60 22.47
N HIS A 229 13.30 0.41 21.87
CA HIS A 229 12.20 -0.33 22.47
C HIS A 229 12.06 -1.78 21.94
N GLY A 230 12.91 -2.20 20.99
CA GLY A 230 12.79 -3.48 20.30
C GLY A 230 11.47 -3.63 19.54
N THR A 231 10.93 -2.53 19.03
CA THR A 231 9.72 -2.47 18.22
C THR A 231 10.11 -2.45 16.74
N LEU A 232 9.38 -3.16 15.88
CA LEU A 232 9.68 -3.19 14.46
C LEU A 232 9.18 -1.95 13.75
N LEU A 233 9.96 -1.40 12.83
CA LEU A 233 9.51 -0.33 11.94
C LEU A 233 8.94 -0.94 10.65
N VAL A 234 7.64 -0.75 10.43
CA VAL A 234 6.93 -1.19 9.23
C VAL A 234 6.57 0.04 8.40
N VAL A 235 7.18 0.17 7.22
CA VAL A 235 6.94 1.30 6.33
C VAL A 235 5.97 0.90 5.23
N ASP A 236 4.84 1.59 5.17
CA ASP A 236 3.85 1.46 4.13
C ASP A 236 4.25 2.30 2.91
N GLU A 237 4.78 1.62 1.91
CA GLU A 237 5.14 2.16 0.61
C GLU A 237 4.18 1.70 -0.49
N VAL A 238 2.92 1.40 -0.15
CA VAL A 238 1.91 1.10 -1.17
C VAL A 238 1.71 2.31 -2.10
N MET A 239 1.82 3.54 -1.61
CA MET A 239 1.73 4.76 -2.44
C MET A 239 3.09 5.35 -2.82
N THR A 240 4.03 5.41 -1.87
CA THR A 240 5.33 6.07 -2.06
C THR A 240 6.35 5.19 -2.80
N GLY A 241 6.16 3.86 -2.75
CA GLY A 241 7.06 2.89 -3.35
C GLY A 241 7.15 3.05 -4.86
N PHE A 242 8.38 3.11 -5.36
CA PHE A 242 8.69 3.33 -6.77
C PHE A 242 8.14 4.64 -7.37
N ARG A 243 7.53 5.50 -6.55
CA ARG A 243 6.95 6.79 -6.97
C ARG A 243 7.78 7.97 -6.50
N VAL A 244 8.07 8.05 -5.20
CA VAL A 244 8.84 9.15 -4.62
C VAL A 244 10.31 9.10 -5.06
N ALA A 245 10.83 7.90 -5.32
CA ALA A 245 12.14 7.67 -5.91
C ALA A 245 12.19 6.23 -6.48
N ALA A 246 13.30 5.91 -7.17
CA ALA A 246 13.60 4.58 -7.69
C ALA A 246 13.46 3.45 -6.66
N GLY A 247 13.91 3.71 -5.43
CA GLY A 247 13.76 2.80 -4.28
C GLY A 247 12.64 3.19 -3.32
N GLY A 248 11.72 4.09 -3.73
CA GLY A 248 10.67 4.64 -2.88
C GLY A 248 11.18 5.65 -1.84
N ALA A 249 10.31 6.00 -0.90
CA ALA A 249 10.60 6.94 0.16
C ALA A 249 11.68 6.43 1.13
N THR A 250 11.81 5.11 1.35
CA THR A 250 12.92 4.55 2.15
C THR A 250 14.27 4.93 1.58
N ALA A 251 14.43 4.90 0.25
CA ALA A 251 15.65 5.37 -0.41
C ALA A 251 15.77 6.91 -0.34
N ARG A 252 14.69 7.64 -0.63
CA ARG A 252 14.66 9.13 -0.61
C ARG A 252 15.14 9.71 0.73
N TYR A 253 14.70 9.11 1.83
CA TYR A 253 14.97 9.57 3.19
C TYR A 253 16.02 8.74 3.92
N SER A 254 16.70 7.80 3.22
CA SER A 254 17.66 6.87 3.84
C SER A 254 17.11 6.12 5.07
N LEU A 255 15.79 5.87 5.09
CA LEU A 255 15.11 5.18 6.18
C LEU A 255 15.30 3.67 6.04
N LYS A 256 15.73 3.00 7.11
CA LYS A 256 15.92 1.55 7.17
C LYS A 256 14.79 0.88 7.96
N PRO A 257 13.73 0.40 7.29
CA PRO A 257 12.66 -0.33 7.93
C PRO A 257 13.03 -1.79 8.20
N ASP A 258 12.30 -2.42 9.11
CA ASP A 258 12.36 -3.87 9.33
C ASP A 258 11.51 -4.61 8.28
N LEU A 259 10.35 -4.04 7.95
CA LEU A 259 9.43 -4.51 6.91
C LEU A 259 8.92 -3.34 6.05
N VAL A 260 8.67 -3.61 4.78
CA VAL A 260 8.07 -2.70 3.81
C VAL A 260 6.82 -3.34 3.22
N ILE A 261 5.74 -2.58 3.18
CA ILE A 261 4.48 -2.93 2.50
C ILE A 261 4.46 -2.20 1.16
N MET A 262 4.06 -2.87 0.09
CA MET A 262 4.10 -2.37 -1.28
C MET A 262 2.81 -2.73 -2.02
N GLY A 263 2.51 -1.99 -3.08
CA GLY A 263 1.38 -2.22 -3.97
C GLY A 263 1.38 -1.21 -5.10
N LYS A 264 0.22 -1.01 -5.74
CA LYS A 264 0.02 -0.01 -6.80
C LYS A 264 1.03 -0.19 -7.96
N VAL A 265 2.13 0.57 -7.97
CA VAL A 265 3.13 0.61 -9.05
C VAL A 265 3.67 -0.80 -9.36
N ILE A 266 3.90 -1.63 -8.35
CA ILE A 266 4.43 -3.00 -8.55
C ILE A 266 3.46 -3.95 -9.26
N GLY A 267 2.20 -3.56 -9.43
CA GLY A 267 1.22 -4.32 -10.21
C GLY A 267 1.00 -3.77 -11.62
N GLY A 268 1.57 -2.61 -11.96
CA GLY A 268 1.40 -1.98 -13.27
C GLY A 268 -0.05 -1.77 -13.69
N GLY A 269 -0.94 -1.49 -12.72
CA GLY A 269 -2.38 -1.35 -12.93
C GLY A 269 -3.20 -2.60 -12.64
N LEU A 270 -2.57 -3.77 -12.44
CA LEU A 270 -3.23 -5.00 -11.98
C LEU A 270 -3.20 -5.12 -10.44
N PRO A 271 -4.12 -5.91 -9.83
CA PRO A 271 -4.13 -6.15 -8.39
C PRO A 271 -2.88 -6.88 -7.92
N VAL A 272 -1.97 -6.14 -7.26
CA VAL A 272 -0.76 -6.68 -6.62
C VAL A 272 -0.48 -5.88 -5.35
N GLY A 273 -0.16 -6.61 -4.29
CA GLY A 273 0.55 -6.10 -3.14
C GLY A 273 1.80 -6.94 -2.89
N ALA A 274 2.67 -6.47 -2.01
CA ALA A 274 3.78 -7.26 -1.50
C ALA A 274 4.18 -6.79 -0.11
N TYR A 275 4.73 -7.68 0.68
CA TYR A 275 5.46 -7.32 1.89
C TYR A 275 6.83 -8.00 1.88
N GLY A 276 7.83 -7.31 2.39
CA GLY A 276 9.20 -7.81 2.40
C GLY A 276 10.06 -7.05 3.38
N GLY A 277 11.28 -7.49 3.60
CA GLY A 277 12.16 -6.87 4.59
C GLY A 277 13.32 -7.79 4.96
N ARG A 278 13.74 -7.70 6.22
CA ARG A 278 14.85 -8.50 6.75
C ARG A 278 14.60 -9.99 6.61
N LYS A 279 15.67 -10.73 6.29
CA LYS A 279 15.63 -12.17 6.06
C LYS A 279 15.08 -12.95 7.27
N ASP A 280 15.53 -12.62 8.47
CA ASP A 280 15.15 -13.30 9.71
C ASP A 280 13.65 -13.21 10.00
N LEU A 281 13.04 -12.04 9.71
CA LEU A 281 11.59 -11.87 9.79
C LEU A 281 10.88 -12.68 8.69
N MET A 282 11.32 -12.53 7.43
CA MET A 282 10.64 -13.16 6.30
C MET A 282 10.73 -14.70 6.32
N GLU A 283 11.73 -15.29 6.97
CA GLU A 283 11.84 -16.75 7.15
C GLU A 283 10.87 -17.29 8.22
N MET A 284 10.20 -16.44 8.99
CA MET A 284 9.08 -16.86 9.85
C MET A 284 7.78 -17.13 9.08
N VAL A 285 7.70 -16.71 7.82
CA VAL A 285 6.51 -16.89 6.97
C VAL A 285 6.47 -18.33 6.45
N ALA A 286 5.29 -18.94 6.46
CA ALA A 286 5.05 -20.24 5.83
C ALA A 286 5.49 -20.20 4.35
N PRO A 287 6.14 -21.26 3.83
CA PRO A 287 6.28 -22.57 4.45
C PRO A 287 7.51 -22.76 5.35
N LEU A 288 8.38 -21.74 5.50
CA LEU A 288 9.62 -21.87 6.29
C LEU A 288 9.37 -21.75 7.80
N GLY A 289 8.45 -20.88 8.20
CA GLY A 289 8.14 -20.63 9.60
C GLY A 289 6.65 -20.70 9.92
N PRO A 290 6.30 -20.40 11.18
CA PRO A 290 4.96 -20.64 11.71
C PRO A 290 3.92 -19.59 11.30
N VAL A 291 4.33 -18.46 10.70
CA VAL A 291 3.41 -17.37 10.31
C VAL A 291 2.71 -17.73 9.02
N TYR A 292 1.46 -18.19 9.13
CA TYR A 292 0.65 -18.54 7.97
C TYR A 292 0.23 -17.31 7.16
N GLN A 293 0.47 -17.34 5.85
CA GLN A 293 -0.11 -16.44 4.86
C GLN A 293 -0.14 -17.19 3.52
N ALA A 294 -1.28 -17.14 2.83
CA ALA A 294 -1.47 -17.69 1.50
C ALA A 294 -2.45 -16.81 0.71
N GLY A 295 -2.46 -16.95 -0.61
CA GLY A 295 -3.46 -16.34 -1.47
C GLY A 295 -3.43 -16.98 -2.85
N THR A 296 -4.58 -17.49 -3.32
CA THR A 296 -4.70 -18.32 -4.52
C THR A 296 -4.19 -17.66 -5.80
N LEU A 297 -4.34 -16.33 -5.91
CA LEU A 297 -3.95 -15.55 -7.08
C LEU A 297 -2.67 -14.73 -6.88
N SER A 298 -2.01 -14.90 -5.72
CA SER A 298 -0.75 -14.24 -5.43
C SER A 298 0.30 -14.69 -6.44
N GLY A 299 1.04 -13.75 -7.02
CA GLY A 299 2.07 -14.09 -8.01
C GLY A 299 1.52 -14.56 -9.36
N ASN A 300 0.28 -14.23 -9.73
CA ASN A 300 -0.25 -14.62 -11.04
C ASN A 300 0.54 -14.01 -12.22
N PRO A 301 0.64 -14.70 -13.37
CA PRO A 301 1.51 -14.30 -14.47
C PRO A 301 1.20 -12.93 -15.08
N LEU A 302 -0.07 -12.52 -15.12
CA LEU A 302 -0.44 -11.21 -15.67
C LEU A 302 0.12 -10.07 -14.82
N ALA A 303 -0.12 -10.15 -13.51
CA ALA A 303 0.34 -9.19 -12.53
C ALA A 303 1.88 -9.08 -12.50
N MET A 304 2.56 -10.24 -12.51
CA MET A 304 4.03 -10.25 -12.48
C MET A 304 4.63 -9.65 -13.76
N ALA A 305 4.03 -9.94 -14.93
CA ALA A 305 4.46 -9.36 -16.20
C ALA A 305 4.25 -7.83 -16.24
N ALA A 306 3.06 -7.35 -15.86
CA ALA A 306 2.76 -5.92 -15.79
C ALA A 306 3.68 -5.18 -14.80
N GLY A 307 3.86 -5.75 -13.61
CA GLY A 307 4.74 -5.22 -12.58
C GLY A 307 6.18 -5.11 -13.05
N HIS A 308 6.72 -6.15 -13.67
CA HIS A 308 8.08 -6.12 -14.21
C HIS A 308 8.22 -5.12 -15.36
N ALA A 309 7.25 -5.06 -16.28
CA ALA A 309 7.26 -4.11 -17.38
C ALA A 309 7.31 -2.66 -16.90
N VAL A 310 6.65 -2.34 -15.79
CA VAL A 310 6.72 -1.02 -15.15
C VAL A 310 8.03 -0.82 -14.39
N VAL A 311 8.34 -1.67 -13.41
CA VAL A 311 9.47 -1.46 -12.48
C VAL A 311 10.81 -1.38 -13.23
N SER A 312 11.02 -2.22 -14.24
CA SER A 312 12.25 -2.22 -15.06
C SER A 312 12.47 -0.92 -15.86
N ARG A 313 11.40 -0.16 -16.11
CA ARG A 313 11.43 1.10 -16.88
C ARG A 313 11.54 2.34 -16.01
N LEU A 314 11.44 2.20 -14.69
CA LEU A 314 11.57 3.32 -13.77
C LEU A 314 13.06 3.61 -13.53
N THR A 315 13.72 4.18 -14.54
CA THR A 315 15.11 4.59 -14.52
C THR A 315 15.27 5.97 -13.87
N PRO A 316 16.49 6.37 -13.44
CA PRO A 316 16.71 7.68 -12.83
C PRO A 316 16.16 8.86 -13.65
N ASP A 317 16.32 8.85 -14.98
CA ASP A 317 15.82 9.88 -15.89
C ASP A 317 14.29 10.02 -15.88
N VAL A 318 13.56 8.93 -15.61
CA VAL A 318 12.10 9.00 -15.42
C VAL A 318 11.77 9.83 -14.18
N TYR A 319 12.52 9.65 -13.08
CA TYR A 319 12.31 10.44 -11.87
C TYR A 319 12.74 11.89 -12.05
N ASP A 320 13.87 12.14 -12.72
CA ASP A 320 14.32 13.50 -13.05
C ASP A 320 13.23 14.25 -13.85
N ARG A 321 12.58 13.57 -14.79
CA ARG A 321 11.45 14.13 -15.54
C ARG A 321 10.20 14.34 -14.68
N LEU A 322 9.89 13.43 -13.76
CA LEU A 322 8.75 13.58 -12.85
C LEU A 322 8.94 14.72 -11.85
N GLU A 323 10.18 15.07 -11.52
CA GLU A 323 10.53 16.19 -10.64
C GLU A 323 10.74 17.52 -11.39
N ALA A 324 10.86 17.49 -12.72
CA ALA A 324 11.00 18.69 -13.53
C ALA A 324 9.72 19.55 -13.47
N ALA A 325 9.87 20.79 -12.97
CA ALA A 325 8.82 21.79 -12.85
C ALA A 325 8.48 22.47 -14.19
#